data_AF-A0A5J6SNQ9-F1
#
_entry.id   AF-A0A5J6SNQ9-F1
#
_cell.length_a   1.000
_cell.length_b   1.000
_cell.length_c   1.000
_cell.angle_alpha   90.00
_cell.angle_beta   90.00
_cell.angle_gamma   90.00
#
_symmetry.space_group_name_H-M   'P 1'
#
loop_
_entity.id
_entity.type
_entity.pdbx_description
1 polymer ?
#
loop_
_entity_poly.entity_id
_entity_poly.type
_entity_poly.pdbx_seq_one_letter_code
_entity_poly.pdbx_strand_id
1 'polypeptide(L)'
;MNKAGKWKIVLIGIALFSVIFTYLFSYTQTTKLVLELCSPYLEAPEITQNFQYSFMQKGGLYDQFGQRLKEKGYNHLILTGINPKKEILVKLVLIDKEANQQRQEKIKEIFNDFLAKNDLDPSVFKVKVSNDESFNW
;
A
#
# COMPACT_ATOMS: atom_id res chain seq x y z
N MET A 1 -29.89 13.43 -55.75
CA MET A 1 -29.31 12.81 -54.53
C MET A 1 -30.09 13.29 -53.31
N ASN A 2 -30.92 12.44 -52.70
CA ASN A 2 -31.94 12.86 -51.72
C ASN A 2 -31.34 13.42 -50.43
N LYS A 3 -31.81 14.61 -50.00
CA LYS A 3 -31.42 15.28 -48.75
C LYS A 3 -31.49 14.33 -47.54
N ALA A 4 -32.47 13.42 -47.51
CA ALA A 4 -32.66 12.44 -46.44
C ALA A 4 -31.49 11.44 -46.27
N GLY A 5 -30.74 11.12 -47.33
CA GLY A 5 -29.58 10.23 -47.26
C GLY A 5 -28.36 10.89 -46.61
N LYS A 6 -28.18 12.20 -46.80
CA LYS A 6 -27.05 12.96 -46.25
C LYS A 6 -27.14 13.09 -44.72
N TRP A 7 -28.34 13.27 -44.17
CA TRP A 7 -28.56 13.38 -42.73
C TRP A 7 -28.29 12.07 -41.97
N LYS A 8 -28.57 10.92 -42.59
CA LYS A 8 -28.27 9.61 -41.98
C LYS A 8 -26.76 9.39 -41.81
N ILE A 9 -25.96 9.81 -42.79
CA ILE A 9 -24.50 9.69 -42.74
C ILE A 9 -23.91 10.61 -41.66
N VAL A 10 -24.43 11.84 -41.54
CA VAL A 10 -24.00 12.79 -40.50
C VAL A 10 -24.33 12.26 -39.09
N LEU A 11 -25.52 11.68 -38.89
CA LEU A 11 -25.92 11.12 -37.61
C LEU A 11 -25.04 9.93 -37.17
N ILE A 12 -24.67 9.06 -38.11
CA ILE A 12 -23.76 7.93 -37.83
C ILE A 12 -22.36 8.45 -37.44
N GLY A 13 -21.86 9.49 -38.13
CA GLY A 13 -20.57 10.11 -37.80
C GLY A 13 -20.53 10.69 -36.38
N ILE A 14 -21.59 11.39 -35.97
CA ILE A 14 -21.70 11.98 -34.62
C ILE A 14 -21.76 10.88 -33.54
N ALA A 15 -22.51 9.81 -33.79
CA ALA A 15 -22.61 8.69 -32.85
C ALA A 15 -21.25 8.00 -32.64
N LEU A 16 -20.49 7.76 -33.72
CA LEU A 16 -19.16 7.16 -33.63
C LEU A 16 -18.16 8.07 -32.92
N PHE A 17 -18.19 9.38 -33.21
CA PHE A 17 -17.33 10.35 -32.52
C PHE A 17 -17.63 10.42 -31.01
N SER A 18 -18.91 10.35 -30.62
CA SER A 18 -19.31 10.34 -29.22
C SER A 18 -18.77 9.14 -28.45
N VAL A 19 -18.80 7.94 -29.05
CA VAL A 19 -18.26 6.71 -28.43
C VAL A 19 -16.74 6.79 -28.27
N ILE A 20 -16.03 7.32 -29.27
CA ILE A 20 -14.58 7.50 -29.19
C ILE A 20 -14.22 8.54 -28.12
N PHE A 21 -14.97 9.63 -28.06
CA PHE A 21 -14.74 10.70 -27.08
C PHE A 21 -14.97 10.23 -25.64
N THR A 22 -16.04 9.48 -25.38
CA THR A 22 -16.29 8.93 -24.03
C THR A 22 -15.23 7.90 -23.63
N TYR A 23 -14.80 7.04 -24.55
CA TYR A 23 -13.71 6.09 -24.29
C TYR A 23 -12.39 6.79 -23.92
N LEU A 24 -11.99 7.82 -24.67
CA LEU A 24 -10.77 8.60 -24.39
C LEU A 24 -10.89 9.41 -23.10
N PHE A 25 -12.06 10.00 -22.83
CA PHE A 25 -12.29 10.77 -21.61
C PHE A 25 -12.27 9.89 -20.36
N SER A 26 -12.89 8.71 -20.41
CA SER A 26 -12.82 7.72 -19.33
C SER A 26 -11.38 7.24 -19.10
N TYR A 27 -10.63 6.96 -20.17
CA TYR A 27 -9.24 6.52 -20.04
C TYR A 27 -8.37 7.56 -19.33
N THR A 28 -8.43 8.83 -19.78
CA THR A 28 -7.59 9.92 -19.21
C THR A 28 -7.91 10.23 -17.74
N GLN A 29 -9.18 10.14 -17.33
CA GLN A 29 -9.59 10.30 -15.92
C GLN A 29 -9.02 9.17 -15.05
N THR A 30 -9.12 7.92 -15.51
CA THR A 30 -8.59 6.78 -14.76
C THR A 30 -7.06 6.83 -14.66
N THR A 31 -6.34 7.22 -15.73
CA THR A 31 -4.88 7.31 -15.68
C THR A 31 -4.42 8.38 -14.69
N LYS A 32 -5.07 9.54 -14.63
CA LYS A 32 -4.72 10.59 -13.66
C LYS A 32 -4.90 10.14 -12.21
N LEU A 33 -6.02 9.49 -11.90
CA LEU A 33 -6.30 8.96 -10.58
C LEU A 33 -5.28 7.89 -10.16
N VAL A 34 -4.95 6.96 -11.06
CA VAL A 34 -3.94 5.94 -10.82
C VAL A 34 -2.55 6.57 -10.65
N LEU A 35 -2.20 7.57 -11.47
CA LEU A 35 -0.93 8.26 -11.38
C LEU A 35 -0.79 9.05 -10.08
N GLU A 36 -1.85 9.72 -9.60
CA GLU A 36 -1.85 10.42 -8.31
C GLU A 36 -1.80 9.48 -7.11
N LEU A 37 -2.50 8.33 -7.16
CA LEU A 37 -2.45 7.31 -6.12
C LEU A 37 -1.11 6.58 -6.06
N CYS A 38 -0.46 6.39 -7.21
CA CYS A 38 0.82 5.66 -7.31
C CYS A 38 2.05 6.59 -7.33
N SER A 39 1.91 7.89 -7.58
CA SER A 39 3.00 8.88 -7.63
C SER A 39 3.89 8.87 -6.39
N PRO A 40 3.36 8.85 -5.15
CA PRO A 40 4.19 8.78 -3.95
C PRO A 40 5.03 7.50 -3.88
N TYR A 41 4.55 6.41 -4.48
CA TYR A 41 5.27 5.14 -4.55
C TYR A 41 6.34 5.16 -5.65
N LEU A 42 6.12 5.88 -6.75
CA LEU A 42 7.07 6.04 -7.86
C LEU A 42 8.24 6.99 -7.52
N GLU A 43 8.03 7.97 -6.63
CA GLU A 43 9.05 8.91 -6.14
C GLU A 43 9.76 8.45 -4.86
N ALA A 44 9.42 7.27 -4.36
CA ALA A 44 10.14 6.64 -3.27
C ALA A 44 11.58 6.33 -3.74
N PRO A 45 12.60 6.57 -2.90
CA PRO A 45 13.98 6.19 -3.22
C PRO A 45 14.01 4.70 -3.59
N GLU A 46 14.90 4.33 -4.51
CA GLU A 46 15.07 2.94 -4.97
C GLU A 46 15.25 1.95 -3.80
N ILE A 47 15.92 2.41 -2.74
CA ILE A 47 16.10 1.69 -1.47
C ILE A 47 14.74 1.33 -0.85
N THR A 48 13.76 2.24 -0.85
CA THR A 48 12.45 2.04 -0.23
C THR A 48 11.56 1.11 -1.05
N GLN A 49 11.65 1.14 -2.38
CA GLN A 49 10.93 0.20 -3.26
C GLN A 49 11.49 -1.22 -3.15
N ASN A 50 12.81 -1.38 -3.24
CA ASN A 50 13.46 -2.68 -3.10
C ASN A 50 13.27 -3.25 -1.69
N PHE A 51 13.28 -2.38 -0.68
CA PHE A 51 12.97 -2.74 0.69
C PHE A 51 11.52 -3.20 0.85
N GLN A 52 10.52 -2.52 0.25
CA GLN A 52 9.13 -3.02 0.26
C GLN A 52 9.00 -4.40 -0.36
N TYR A 53 9.66 -4.62 -1.50
CA TYR A 53 9.64 -5.92 -2.17
C TYR A 53 10.32 -7.02 -1.35
N SER A 54 11.43 -6.75 -0.67
CA SER A 54 12.11 -7.75 0.19
C SER A 54 11.35 -7.99 1.50
N PHE A 55 10.65 -6.99 2.02
CA PHE A 55 9.82 -7.13 3.21
C PHE A 55 8.54 -7.95 2.95
N MET A 56 7.88 -7.76 1.80
CA MET A 56 6.56 -8.34 1.49
C MET A 56 6.61 -9.68 0.76
N GLN A 57 7.77 -10.11 0.26
CA GLN A 57 7.89 -11.42 -0.38
C GLN A 57 7.55 -12.55 0.61
N LYS A 58 6.89 -13.60 0.11
CA LYS A 58 6.60 -14.80 0.91
C LYS A 58 7.91 -15.42 1.41
N GLY A 59 8.00 -15.67 2.72
CA GLY A 59 9.23 -16.08 3.40
C GLY A 59 10.22 -14.92 3.68
N GLY A 60 9.87 -13.70 3.29
CA GLY A 60 10.64 -12.48 3.51
C GLY A 60 10.56 -11.98 4.96
N LEU A 61 11.02 -10.75 5.17
CA LEU A 61 11.23 -10.20 6.51
C LEU A 61 9.93 -10.06 7.31
N TYR A 62 8.80 -9.77 6.66
CA TYR A 62 7.49 -9.74 7.30
C TYR A 62 7.09 -11.10 7.88
N ASP A 63 7.24 -12.17 7.09
CA ASP A 63 6.87 -13.53 7.50
C ASP A 63 7.76 -14.00 8.64
N GLN A 64 9.07 -13.72 8.56
CA GLN A 64 10.03 -14.05 9.62
C GLN A 64 9.72 -13.32 10.92
N PHE A 65 9.45 -12.02 10.86
CA PHE A 65 9.07 -11.25 12.04
C PHE A 65 7.74 -11.74 12.64
N GLY A 66 6.73 -11.97 11.78
CA GLY A 66 5.44 -12.51 12.20
C GLY A 66 5.57 -13.89 12.84
N GLN A 67 6.38 -14.78 12.29
CA GLN A 67 6.65 -16.08 12.91
C GLN A 67 7.26 -15.92 14.30
N ARG A 68 8.22 -15.01 14.45
CA ARG A 68 8.88 -14.74 15.73
C ARG A 68 7.93 -14.23 16.80
N LEU A 69 6.95 -13.40 16.41
CA LEU A 69 5.89 -12.96 17.31
C LEU A 69 4.94 -14.11 17.70
N LYS A 70 4.59 -14.99 16.75
CA LYS A 70 3.77 -16.19 17.03
C LYS A 70 4.48 -17.14 18.00
N GLU A 71 5.77 -17.38 17.83
CA GLU A 71 6.60 -18.19 18.75
C GLU A 71 6.65 -17.62 20.16
N LYS A 72 6.46 -16.29 20.32
CA LYS A 72 6.34 -15.61 21.61
C LYS A 72 4.90 -15.52 22.13
N GLY A 73 3.95 -16.17 21.45
CA GLY A 73 2.55 -16.25 21.84
C GLY A 73 1.73 -14.99 21.54
N TYR A 74 2.09 -14.25 20.49
CA TYR A 74 1.33 -13.10 20.01
C TYR A 74 0.62 -13.45 18.70
N ASN A 75 -0.69 -13.64 18.74
CA ASN A 75 -1.53 -13.66 17.54
C ASN A 75 -1.79 -12.23 17.09
N HIS A 76 -1.52 -11.97 15.81
CA HIS A 76 -1.48 -10.61 15.29
C HIS A 76 -1.77 -10.52 13.80
N LEU A 77 -2.14 -9.31 13.38
CA LEU A 77 -2.04 -8.82 12.01
C LEU A 77 -0.92 -7.77 11.98
N ILE A 78 -0.21 -7.65 10.85
CA ILE A 78 0.73 -6.56 10.66
C ILE A 78 0.22 -5.73 9.47
N LEU A 79 0.06 -4.43 9.68
CA LEU A 79 -0.25 -3.47 8.65
C LEU A 79 1.01 -2.68 8.35
N THR A 80 1.33 -2.51 7.07
CA THR A 80 2.52 -1.79 6.63
C THR A 80 2.17 -0.68 5.66
N GLY A 81 3.03 0.33 5.57
CA GLY A 81 2.89 1.43 4.63
C GLY A 81 4.13 2.31 4.61
N ILE A 82 4.11 3.34 3.77
CA ILE A 82 5.12 4.39 3.75
C ILE A 82 4.39 5.72 3.92
N ASN A 83 4.88 6.60 4.78
CA ASN A 83 4.33 7.96 4.90
C ASN A 83 5.00 8.95 3.93
N PRO A 84 4.47 10.18 3.79
CA PRO A 84 5.10 11.20 2.93
C PRO A 84 6.54 11.59 3.34
N LYS A 85 6.97 11.27 4.57
CA LYS A 85 8.35 11.46 5.04
C LYS A 85 9.27 10.28 4.67
N LYS A 86 8.77 9.31 3.91
CA LYS A 86 9.50 8.10 3.48
C LYS A 86 9.88 7.17 4.64
N GLU A 87 9.19 7.29 5.78
CA GLU A 87 9.32 6.35 6.90
C GLU A 87 8.47 5.11 6.61
N ILE A 88 9.02 3.92 6.90
CA ILE A 88 8.32 2.65 6.83
C ILE A 88 7.47 2.52 8.09
N LEU A 89 6.17 2.44 7.90
CA LEU A 89 5.23 2.32 8.99
C LEU A 89 4.90 0.84 9.21
N VAL A 90 5.04 0.35 10.45
CA VAL A 90 4.71 -1.03 10.86
C VAL A 90 3.74 -1.02 12.04
N LYS A 91 2.46 -1.37 11.81
CA LYS A 91 1.44 -1.43 12.86
C LYS A 91 1.11 -2.89 13.15
N LEU A 92 1.35 -3.31 14.39
CA LEU A 92 0.98 -4.63 14.88
C LEU A 92 -0.36 -4.56 15.59
N VAL A 93 -1.35 -5.26 15.03
CA VAL A 93 -2.68 -5.37 15.61
C VAL A 93 -2.76 -6.69 16.37
N LEU A 94 -2.90 -6.64 17.68
CA LEU A 94 -3.04 -7.83 18.52
C LEU A 94 -4.49 -8.29 18.53
N ILE A 95 -4.70 -9.56 18.21
CA ILE A 95 -6.05 -10.14 18.05
C ILE A 95 -6.59 -10.59 19.41
N ASP A 96 -5.81 -11.38 20.15
CA ASP A 96 -6.28 -12.06 21.38
C ASP A 96 -5.73 -11.43 22.67
N LYS A 97 -5.02 -10.30 22.55
CA LYS A 97 -4.35 -9.64 23.68
C LYS A 97 -4.48 -8.14 23.55
N GLU A 98 -4.78 -7.46 24.65
CA GLU A 98 -4.77 -6.00 24.69
C GLU A 98 -3.36 -5.45 24.43
N ALA A 99 -3.24 -4.36 23.67
CA ALA A 99 -1.99 -3.67 23.40
C ALA A 99 -1.61 -2.74 24.56
N ASN A 100 -1.51 -3.27 25.78
CA ASN A 100 -1.09 -2.48 26.94
C ASN A 100 0.41 -2.12 26.87
N GLN A 101 0.82 -1.10 27.63
CA GLN A 101 2.17 -0.52 27.56
C GLN A 101 3.28 -1.57 27.63
N GLN A 102 3.22 -2.49 28.61
CA GLN A 102 4.21 -3.54 28.79
C GLN A 102 4.36 -4.43 27.54
N ARG A 103 3.25 -4.81 26.90
CA ARG A 103 3.29 -5.62 25.67
C ARG A 103 3.79 -4.80 24.50
N GLN A 104 3.44 -3.52 24.40
CA GLN A 104 3.96 -2.66 23.34
C GLN A 104 5.49 -2.55 23.43
N GLU A 105 6.03 -2.32 24.62
CA GLU A 105 7.48 -2.25 24.86
C GLU A 105 8.17 -3.56 24.48
N LYS A 106 7.66 -4.69 24.97
CA LYS A 106 8.22 -6.01 24.65
C LYS A 106 8.20 -6.34 23.16
N ILE A 107 7.12 -5.97 22.45
CA ILE A 107 7.03 -6.18 21.01
C ILE A 107 7.99 -5.27 20.25
N LYS A 108 8.16 -4.01 20.69
CA LYS A 108 9.16 -3.09 20.11
C LYS A 108 10.59 -3.60 20.31
N GLU A 109 10.89 -4.21 21.46
CA GLU A 109 12.17 -4.88 21.69
C GLU A 109 12.40 -6.03 20.72
N ILE A 110 11.39 -6.90 20.52
CA ILE A 110 11.46 -8.01 19.55
C ILE A 110 11.69 -7.47 18.13
N PHE A 111 11.02 -6.37 17.77
CA PHE A 111 11.19 -5.74 16.47
C PHE A 111 12.60 -5.16 16.31
N ASN A 112 13.11 -4.42 17.29
CA ASN A 112 14.46 -3.85 17.23
C ASN A 112 15.55 -4.94 17.18
N ASP A 113 15.41 -6.03 17.95
CA ASP A 113 16.30 -7.19 17.85
C ASP A 113 16.21 -7.88 16.47
N PHE A 114 15.02 -7.93 15.88
CA PHE A 114 14.84 -8.42 14.52
C PHE A 114 15.55 -7.54 13.49
N LEU A 115 15.43 -6.20 13.60
CA LEU A 115 16.12 -5.27 12.70
C LEU A 115 17.64 -5.41 12.82
N ALA A 116 18.18 -5.43 14.05
CA ALA A 116 19.61 -5.56 14.29
C ALA A 116 20.18 -6.87 13.71
N LYS A 117 19.45 -7.98 13.81
CA LYS A 117 19.88 -9.28 13.25
C LYS A 117 19.90 -9.34 11.73
N ASN A 118 19.15 -8.46 11.09
CA ASN A 118 19.06 -8.39 9.63
C ASN A 118 19.81 -7.17 9.05
N ASP A 119 20.65 -6.50 9.85
CA ASP A 119 21.40 -5.31 9.46
C ASP A 119 20.51 -4.19 8.88
N LEU A 120 19.33 -3.99 9.51
CA LEU A 120 18.36 -2.97 9.12
C LEU A 120 18.44 -1.77 10.04
N ASP A 121 18.46 -0.57 9.46
CA ASP A 121 18.48 0.68 10.21
C ASP A 121 17.12 0.91 10.91
N PRO A 122 17.04 0.91 12.25
CA PRO A 122 15.79 1.19 12.96
C PRO A 122 15.24 2.60 12.74
N SER A 123 16.07 3.56 12.32
CA SER A 123 15.67 4.96 12.16
C SER A 123 14.64 5.17 11.05
N VAL A 124 14.57 4.26 10.07
CA VAL A 124 13.61 4.35 8.97
C VAL A 124 12.24 3.76 9.30
N PHE A 125 12.07 3.16 10.48
CA PHE A 125 10.82 2.50 10.87
C PHE A 125 10.06 3.27 11.94
N LYS A 126 8.74 3.37 11.74
CA LYS A 126 7.80 3.84 12.75
C LYS A 126 6.85 2.71 13.15
N VAL A 127 6.98 2.27 14.41
CA VAL A 127 6.28 1.07 14.91
C VAL A 127 5.17 1.45 15.88
N LYS A 128 3.98 0.89 15.64
CA LYS A 128 2.81 1.01 16.52
C LYS A 128 2.30 -0.37 16.89
N VAL A 129 1.85 -0.55 18.13
CA VAL A 129 1.15 -1.76 18.57
C VAL A 129 -0.24 -1.34 19.02
N SER A 130 -1.29 -2.02 18.58
CA SER A 130 -2.68 -1.62 18.81
C SER A 130 -3.62 -2.82 18.81
N ASN A 131 -4.88 -2.60 19.19
CA ASN A 131 -6.00 -3.51 18.91
C ASN A 131 -6.92 -2.98 17.79
N ASP A 132 -6.60 -1.81 17.24
CA ASP A 132 -7.37 -1.19 16.17
C ASP A 132 -6.86 -1.66 14.80
N GLU A 133 -7.74 -2.28 14.01
CA GLU A 133 -7.47 -2.80 12.66
C GLU A 133 -7.46 -1.72 11.57
N SER A 134 -7.84 -0.48 11.89
CA SER A 134 -7.82 0.61 10.91
C SER A 134 -6.40 1.00 10.50
N PHE A 135 -6.25 1.65 9.34
CA PHE A 135 -4.97 2.21 8.90
C PHE A 135 -4.58 3.50 9.61
N ASN A 136 -5.31 3.89 10.67
CA ASN A 136 -5.00 5.10 11.43
C ASN A 136 -3.74 4.94 12.27
N TRP A 137 -2.84 5.91 12.07
CA TRP A 137 -1.54 6.03 12.72
C TRP A 137 -1.61 6.79 14.03
#